data_AF-A0A960W2S9-F1
#
_entry.id   AF-A0A960W2S9-F1
#
_cell.length_a   1.000
_cell.length_b   1.000
_cell.length_c   1.000
_cell.angle_alpha   90.00
_cell.angle_beta   90.00
_cell.angle_gamma   90.00
#
_symmetry.space_group_name_H-M   'P 1'
#
loop_
_entity.id
_entity.type
_entity.pdbx_description
1 polymer ?
#
loop_
_entity_poly.entity_id
_entity_poly.type
_entity_poly.pdbx_seq_one_letter_code
_entity_poly.pdbx_strand_id
1 'polypeptide(L)'
;MSNLLELEVDYSEEVQEMGSYNHSLVQARTAGLLLQIEKFSVFIELSLDTEQVDLSQFGLKAKDELKPDVCVYSEPKGLKERDMLKMKEMPLLVIEIVSPKQGIDEILGKFEAYFTLGVKSCWLVVPSLRIINVYSRLNQYKTFDMNDSKVADETMGISLPIQTIFAV
;
A
#
# COMPACT_ATOMS: atom_id res chain seq x y z
N MET A 1 11.83 49.90 -3.40
CA MET A 1 10.72 48.98 -3.75
C MET A 1 11.17 47.60 -3.35
N SER A 2 10.64 47.12 -2.23
CA SER A 2 10.90 45.80 -1.67
C SER A 2 10.44 44.75 -2.67
N ASN A 3 11.39 43.93 -3.13
CA ASN A 3 11.13 42.76 -3.95
C ASN A 3 10.50 41.72 -3.01
N LEU A 4 9.16 41.75 -2.95
CA LEU A 4 8.36 40.74 -2.29
C LEU A 4 8.51 39.48 -3.15
N LEU A 5 9.48 38.63 -2.83
CA LEU A 5 9.52 37.27 -3.34
C LEU A 5 8.20 36.63 -2.93
N GLU A 6 7.30 36.49 -3.91
CA GLU A 6 6.19 35.56 -3.84
C GLU A 6 6.80 34.17 -3.65
N LEU A 7 6.87 33.78 -2.37
CA LEU A 7 6.92 32.39 -1.96
C LEU A 7 5.59 31.75 -2.41
N GLU A 8 5.46 31.48 -3.70
CA GLU A 8 4.61 30.39 -4.17
C GLU A 8 5.26 29.10 -3.66
N VAL A 9 5.02 28.81 -2.40
CA VAL A 9 5.18 27.46 -1.89
C VAL A 9 4.10 26.67 -2.61
N ASP A 10 4.52 25.84 -3.55
CA ASP A 10 3.69 24.89 -4.28
C ASP A 10 3.16 23.84 -3.29
N TYR A 11 2.16 24.23 -2.49
CA TYR A 11 1.40 23.35 -1.61
C TYR A 11 0.41 22.45 -2.37
N SER A 12 0.47 22.41 -3.71
CA SER A 12 -0.58 21.82 -4.54
C SER A 12 -0.33 20.37 -4.96
N GLU A 13 0.92 19.87 -4.96
CA GLU A 13 1.21 18.48 -5.34
C GLU A 13 1.05 17.46 -4.18
N GLU A 14 1.20 17.86 -2.91
CA GLU A 14 1.16 16.93 -1.76
C GLU A 14 -0.25 16.55 -1.28
N VAL A 15 -1.30 17.23 -1.77
CA VAL A 15 -2.68 16.75 -1.63
C VAL A 15 -3.07 15.99 -2.89
N GLN A 16 -2.31 14.94 -3.24
CA GLN A 16 -2.95 13.84 -3.98
C GLN A 16 -4.13 13.42 -3.11
N GLU A 17 -5.36 13.50 -3.66
CA GLU A 17 -6.61 13.13 -2.98
C GLU A 17 -6.61 11.66 -2.54
N MET A 18 -5.85 11.36 -1.49
CA MET A 18 -5.86 10.09 -0.78
C MET A 18 -7.17 10.05 0.00
N GLY A 19 -8.01 9.06 -0.29
CA GLY A 19 -9.31 8.91 0.37
C GLY A 19 -10.54 9.18 -0.50
N SER A 20 -10.46 9.00 -1.83
CA SER A 20 -11.68 8.89 -2.65
C SER A 20 -12.61 7.79 -2.08
N TYR A 21 -13.94 7.95 -2.23
CA TYR A 21 -14.93 7.07 -1.58
C TYR A 21 -14.64 5.57 -1.75
N ASN A 22 -14.36 5.14 -3.00
CA ASN A 22 -14.08 3.74 -3.29
C ASN A 22 -12.74 3.27 -2.70
N HIS A 23 -11.71 4.12 -2.75
CA HIS A 23 -10.40 3.83 -2.16
C HIS A 23 -10.53 3.60 -0.65
N SER A 24 -11.14 4.56 0.05
CA SER A 24 -11.32 4.50 1.51
C SER A 24 -12.17 3.30 1.94
N LEU A 25 -13.28 3.03 1.23
CA LEU A 25 -14.15 1.89 1.55
C LEU A 25 -13.42 0.54 1.37
N VAL A 26 -12.67 0.39 0.28
CA VAL A 26 -11.92 -0.83 -0.02
C VAL A 26 -10.75 -1.01 0.95
N GLN A 27 -10.05 0.07 1.32
CA GLN A 27 -8.99 0.06 2.33
C GLN A 27 -9.52 -0.45 3.67
N ALA A 28 -10.61 0.15 4.17
CA ALA A 28 -11.22 -0.20 5.45
C ALA A 28 -11.67 -1.66 5.49
N ARG A 29 -12.33 -2.16 4.44
CA ARG A 29 -12.80 -3.56 4.36
C ARG A 29 -11.64 -4.54 4.27
N THR A 30 -10.64 -4.24 3.45
CA THR A 30 -9.46 -5.11 3.30
C THR A 30 -8.68 -5.19 4.61
N ALA A 31 -8.39 -4.05 5.25
CA ALA A 31 -7.75 -4.02 6.55
C ALA A 31 -8.57 -4.74 7.63
N GLY A 32 -9.89 -4.51 7.66
CA GLY A 32 -10.80 -5.16 8.62
C GLY A 32 -10.81 -6.69 8.50
N LEU A 33 -10.79 -7.22 7.28
CA LEU A 33 -10.69 -8.66 7.02
C LEU A 33 -9.33 -9.23 7.44
N LEU A 34 -8.24 -8.51 7.16
CA LEU A 34 -6.90 -8.91 7.55
C LEU A 34 -6.71 -8.92 9.07
N LEU A 35 -7.32 -7.98 9.79
CA LEU A 35 -7.30 -7.91 11.25
C LEU A 35 -7.95 -9.13 11.92
N GLN A 36 -8.81 -9.88 11.21
CA GLN A 36 -9.39 -11.12 11.73
C GLN A 36 -8.40 -12.30 11.71
N ILE A 37 -7.22 -12.13 11.11
CA ILE A 37 -6.20 -13.18 11.02
C ILE A 37 -5.19 -12.99 12.17
N GLU A 38 -5.36 -13.78 13.24
CA GLU A 38 -4.65 -13.60 14.53
C GLU A 38 -3.11 -13.60 14.44
N LYS A 39 -2.52 -14.24 13.44
CA LYS A 39 -1.05 -14.33 13.27
C LYS A 39 -0.41 -13.05 12.72
N PHE A 40 -1.20 -12.03 12.40
CA PHE A 40 -0.74 -10.83 11.73
C PHE A 40 -1.01 -9.55 12.53
N SER A 41 -0.13 -8.58 12.31
CA SER A 41 -0.39 -7.17 12.62
C SER A 41 -0.65 -6.41 11.35
N VAL A 42 -1.71 -5.60 11.33
CA VAL A 42 -2.13 -4.83 10.16
C VAL A 42 -2.04 -3.35 10.51
N PHE A 43 -1.41 -2.59 9.64
CA PHE A 43 -1.33 -1.13 9.75
C PHE A 43 -1.81 -0.50 8.45
N ILE A 44 -2.52 0.61 8.58
CA ILE A 44 -2.92 1.46 7.46
C ILE A 44 -2.00 2.68 7.45
N GLU A 45 -1.62 3.14 6.26
CA GLU A 45 -0.92 4.43 6.13
C GLU A 45 0.38 4.52 6.97
N LEU A 46 1.08 3.41 7.17
CA LEU A 46 2.29 3.37 8.00
C LEU A 46 3.51 3.79 7.17
N SER A 47 4.20 4.84 7.61
CA SER A 47 5.46 5.29 7.01
C SER A 47 6.58 4.25 7.19
N LEU A 48 7.17 3.83 6.08
CA LEU A 48 8.30 2.89 6.04
C LEU A 48 9.61 3.65 5.77
N ASP A 49 10.64 3.34 6.56
CA ASP A 49 11.99 3.90 6.40
C ASP A 49 12.71 3.19 5.25
N THR A 50 13.02 3.93 4.19
CA THR A 50 13.65 3.41 2.98
C THR A 50 14.99 4.05 2.66
N GLU A 51 15.63 4.73 3.64
CA GLU A 51 16.93 5.40 3.48
C GLU A 51 18.03 4.50 2.88
N GLN A 52 17.93 3.19 3.06
CA GLN A 52 18.86 2.19 2.55
C GLN A 52 18.80 1.95 1.02
N VAL A 53 17.82 2.53 0.31
CA VAL A 53 17.63 2.33 -1.14
C VAL A 53 17.34 3.66 -1.83
N ASP A 54 18.00 3.91 -2.96
CA ASP A 54 17.68 5.05 -3.82
C ASP A 54 16.37 4.79 -4.58
N LEU A 55 15.27 5.40 -4.13
CA LEU A 55 13.96 5.20 -4.74
C LEU A 55 13.83 5.77 -6.17
N SER A 56 14.71 6.70 -6.56
CA SER A 56 14.66 7.30 -7.90
C SER A 56 14.98 6.30 -9.01
N GLN A 57 15.70 5.22 -8.68
CA GLN A 57 15.99 4.13 -9.61
C GLN A 57 14.72 3.37 -10.04
N PHE A 58 13.63 3.46 -9.26
CA PHE A 58 12.32 2.89 -9.57
C PHE A 58 11.33 3.92 -10.13
N GLY A 59 11.82 5.10 -10.52
CA GLY A 59 10.98 6.18 -11.05
C GLY A 59 10.13 6.90 -9.99
N LEU A 60 10.44 6.73 -8.70
CA LEU A 60 9.70 7.36 -7.61
C LEU A 60 10.31 8.71 -7.23
N LYS A 61 9.45 9.71 -6.99
CA LYS A 61 9.87 11.04 -6.50
C LYS A 61 10.21 11.03 -5.00
N ALA A 62 9.65 10.08 -4.24
CA ALA A 62 9.93 9.92 -2.82
C ALA A 62 11.41 9.65 -2.59
N LYS A 63 11.97 10.13 -1.48
CA LYS A 63 13.41 10.00 -1.20
C LYS A 63 13.73 8.83 -0.28
N ASP A 64 13.17 8.86 0.92
CA ASP A 64 13.55 8.00 2.04
C ASP A 64 12.33 7.40 2.76
N GLU A 65 11.13 7.55 2.19
CA GLU A 65 9.88 7.11 2.77
C GLU A 65 8.96 6.51 1.71
N LEU A 66 8.36 5.37 2.06
CA LEU A 66 7.21 4.82 1.35
C LEU A 66 6.06 4.62 2.31
N LYS A 67 4.84 4.91 1.85
CA LYS A 67 3.64 4.82 2.66
C LYS A 67 2.58 3.98 1.92
N PRO A 68 2.50 2.68 2.21
CA PRO A 68 1.47 1.83 1.64
C PRO A 68 0.10 2.09 2.25
N ASP A 69 -0.98 1.85 1.49
CA ASP A 69 -2.34 1.99 2.00
C ASP A 69 -2.62 0.99 3.14
N VAL A 70 -2.14 -0.26 2.99
CA VAL A 70 -2.18 -1.28 4.04
C VAL A 70 -0.88 -2.09 4.02
N CYS A 71 -0.33 -2.39 5.19
CA CYS A 71 0.79 -3.33 5.31
C CYS A 71 0.57 -4.32 6.45
N VAL A 72 1.21 -5.49 6.31
CA VAL A 72 1.05 -6.62 7.22
C VAL A 72 2.41 -7.16 7.67
N TYR A 73 2.58 -7.31 8.98
CA TYR A 73 3.76 -7.92 9.60
C TYR A 73 3.41 -9.29 10.19
N SER A 74 4.42 -10.16 10.29
CA SER A 74 4.34 -11.36 11.12
C SER A 74 4.25 -10.98 12.59
N GLU A 75 3.48 -11.77 13.33
CA GLU A 75 3.29 -11.70 14.78
C GLU A 75 2.54 -10.44 15.26
N PRO A 76 1.73 -10.55 16.33
CA PRO A 76 1.08 -9.40 16.94
C PRO A 76 2.08 -8.38 17.51
N LYS A 77 2.05 -7.15 17.01
CA LYS A 77 2.80 -6.00 17.52
C LYS A 77 1.88 -5.24 18.49
N GLY A 78 2.38 -4.97 19.69
CA GLY A 78 1.71 -4.14 20.68
C GLY A 78 2.03 -2.65 20.52
N LEU A 79 1.28 -1.82 21.25
CA LEU A 79 1.54 -0.38 21.35
C LEU A 79 2.96 -0.10 21.88
N LYS A 80 3.55 0.99 21.40
CA LYS A 80 4.86 1.50 21.88
C LYS A 80 4.62 2.67 22.82
N GLU A 81 5.48 2.83 23.83
CA GLU A 81 5.42 3.97 24.76
C GLU A 81 5.76 5.29 24.06
N ARG A 82 6.70 5.24 23.10
CA ARG A 82 7.02 6.33 22.19
C ARG A 82 6.72 5.89 20.77
N ASP A 83 6.00 6.74 20.07
CA ASP A 83 5.57 6.46 18.70
C ASP A 83 6.77 6.42 17.74
N MET A 84 6.62 5.67 16.65
CA MET A 84 7.64 5.50 15.63
C MET A 84 7.20 6.22 14.35
N LEU A 85 7.91 7.29 14.00
CA LEU A 85 7.57 8.10 12.81
C LEU A 85 7.78 7.35 11.49
N LYS A 86 8.84 6.53 11.40
CA LYS A 86 9.10 5.65 10.26
C LYS A 86 9.48 4.27 10.77
N MET A 87 8.86 3.23 10.22
CA MET A 87 9.13 1.84 10.58
C MET A 87 10.33 1.32 9.79
N LYS A 88 11.36 0.87 10.50
CA LYS A 88 12.59 0.33 9.90
C LYS A 88 12.48 -1.11 9.42
N GLU A 89 11.69 -1.90 10.14
CA GLU A 89 11.38 -3.26 9.74
C GLU A 89 10.41 -3.20 8.56
N MET A 90 10.70 -3.92 7.48
CA MET A 90 9.81 -3.97 6.33
C MET A 90 8.66 -4.96 6.57
N PRO A 91 7.43 -4.64 6.11
CA PRO A 91 6.31 -5.57 6.20
C PRO A 91 6.53 -6.80 5.32
N LEU A 92 5.80 -7.87 5.61
CA LEU A 92 5.79 -9.05 4.75
C LEU A 92 4.87 -8.89 3.55
N LEU A 93 3.76 -8.16 3.73
CA LEU A 93 2.80 -7.86 2.68
C LEU A 93 2.50 -6.36 2.64
N VAL A 94 2.43 -5.82 1.42
CA VAL A 94 1.96 -4.47 1.12
C VAL A 94 0.75 -4.52 0.20
N ILE A 95 -0.21 -3.64 0.41
CA ILE A 95 -1.39 -3.48 -0.45
C ILE A 95 -1.45 -2.00 -0.87
N GLU A 96 -1.52 -1.78 -2.18
CA GLU A 96 -1.75 -0.48 -2.80
C GLU A 96 -3.09 -0.53 -3.54
N ILE A 97 -3.92 0.47 -3.31
CA ILE A 97 -5.28 0.62 -3.80
C ILE A 97 -5.26 1.80 -4.76
N VAL A 98 -5.58 1.54 -6.03
CA VAL A 98 -5.60 2.59 -7.04
C VAL A 98 -6.63 3.65 -6.67
N SER A 99 -6.15 4.87 -6.45
CA SER A 99 -6.97 6.08 -6.38
C SER A 99 -7.14 6.69 -7.79
N PRO A 100 -8.16 7.54 -8.03
CA PRO A 100 -8.44 8.09 -9.37
C PRO A 100 -7.30 8.87 -10.02
N LYS A 101 -6.37 9.41 -9.22
CA LYS A 101 -5.26 10.26 -9.69
C LYS A 101 -3.91 9.57 -9.66
N GLN A 102 -3.82 8.36 -9.12
CA GLN A 102 -2.57 7.62 -8.99
C GLN A 102 -2.33 6.74 -10.21
N GLY A 103 -1.12 6.83 -10.78
CA GLY A 103 -0.72 6.02 -11.91
C GLY A 103 -0.41 4.58 -11.49
N ILE A 104 -0.81 3.60 -12.32
CA ILE A 104 -0.42 2.20 -12.11
C ILE A 104 1.11 2.05 -12.16
N ASP A 105 1.78 2.78 -13.06
CA ASP A 105 3.25 2.73 -13.19
C ASP A 105 3.96 3.19 -11.91
N GLU A 106 3.40 4.18 -11.19
CA GLU A 106 3.94 4.61 -9.89
C GLU A 106 3.82 3.49 -8.85
N ILE A 107 2.68 2.80 -8.80
CA ILE A 107 2.49 1.65 -7.89
C ILE A 107 3.44 0.50 -8.25
N LEU A 108 3.66 0.24 -9.54
CA LEU A 108 4.61 -0.79 -9.98
C LEU A 108 6.05 -0.41 -9.60
N GLY A 109 6.42 0.87 -9.67
CA GLY A 109 7.69 1.38 -9.14
C GLY A 109 7.82 1.16 -7.63
N LYS A 110 6.75 1.42 -6.86
CA LYS A 110 6.71 1.09 -5.43
C LYS A 110 6.87 -0.42 -5.20
N PHE A 111 6.24 -1.28 -6.00
CA PHE A 111 6.38 -2.73 -5.87
C PHE A 111 7.82 -3.19 -6.11
N GLU A 112 8.51 -2.63 -7.10
CA GLU A 112 9.92 -2.92 -7.32
C GLU A 112 10.77 -2.54 -6.10
N ALA A 113 10.51 -1.36 -5.51
CA ALA A 113 11.14 -0.94 -4.26
C ALA A 113 10.82 -1.89 -3.10
N TYR A 114 9.56 -2.25 -2.88
CA TYR A 114 9.12 -3.15 -1.82
C TYR A 114 9.77 -4.53 -1.94
N PHE A 115 9.78 -5.13 -3.13
CA PHE A 115 10.44 -6.41 -3.34
C PHE A 115 11.96 -6.32 -3.13
N THR A 116 12.60 -5.22 -3.55
CA THR A 116 14.03 -4.96 -3.30
C THR A 116 14.32 -4.86 -1.79
N LEU A 117 13.41 -4.24 -1.04
CA LEU A 117 13.46 -4.10 0.42
C LEU A 117 13.04 -5.37 1.18
N GLY A 118 12.69 -6.44 0.47
CA GLY A 118 12.46 -7.77 1.05
C GLY A 118 11.01 -8.09 1.40
N VAL A 119 10.04 -7.24 1.03
CA VAL A 119 8.60 -7.53 1.10
C VAL A 119 8.30 -8.80 0.29
N LYS A 120 7.44 -9.68 0.81
CA LYS A 120 7.19 -11.02 0.23
C LYS A 120 6.01 -11.05 -0.73
N SER A 121 5.03 -10.16 -0.54
CA SER A 121 3.85 -10.08 -1.39
C SER A 121 3.40 -8.64 -1.54
N CYS A 122 2.91 -8.29 -2.73
CA CYS A 122 2.30 -6.99 -3.00
C CYS A 122 0.93 -7.19 -3.65
N TRP A 123 -0.10 -6.47 -3.19
CA TRP A 123 -1.42 -6.50 -3.82
C TRP A 123 -1.71 -5.17 -4.50
N LEU A 124 -2.07 -5.21 -5.78
CA LEU A 124 -2.62 -4.08 -6.51
C LEU A 124 -4.14 -4.23 -6.58
N VAL A 125 -4.85 -3.37 -5.85
CA VAL A 125 -6.32 -3.38 -5.80
C VAL A 125 -6.85 -2.27 -6.69
N VAL A 126 -7.76 -2.61 -7.61
CA VAL A 126 -8.35 -1.65 -8.55
C VAL A 126 -9.87 -1.57 -8.29
N PRO A 127 -10.34 -0.64 -7.44
CA PRO A 127 -11.75 -0.59 -7.03
C PRO A 127 -12.73 -0.41 -8.19
N SER A 128 -12.38 0.40 -9.19
CA SER A 128 -13.23 0.66 -10.36
C SER A 128 -13.52 -0.58 -11.20
N LEU A 129 -12.57 -1.54 -11.21
CA LEU A 129 -12.70 -2.80 -11.92
C LEU A 129 -13.09 -3.96 -11.01
N ARG A 130 -13.07 -3.77 -9.68
CA ARG A 130 -13.24 -4.83 -8.67
C ARG A 130 -12.27 -5.99 -8.88
N ILE A 131 -11.02 -5.65 -9.18
CA ILE A 131 -9.93 -6.58 -9.44
C ILE A 131 -8.87 -6.45 -8.34
N ILE A 132 -8.29 -7.58 -7.94
CA ILE A 132 -7.09 -7.64 -7.10
C ILE A 132 -6.03 -8.46 -7.83
N ASN A 133 -4.87 -7.88 -8.05
CA ASN A 133 -3.69 -8.61 -8.52
C ASN A 133 -2.77 -8.88 -7.33
N VAL A 134 -2.47 -10.16 -7.07
CA VAL A 134 -1.59 -10.61 -5.99
C VAL A 134 -0.24 -10.99 -6.57
N TYR A 135 0.79 -10.20 -6.28
CA TYR A 135 2.16 -10.37 -6.77
C TYR A 135 3.01 -11.09 -5.72
N SER A 136 3.63 -12.20 -6.13
CA SER A 136 4.71 -12.84 -5.37
C SER A 136 6.10 -12.28 -5.76
N ARG A 137 6.19 -11.72 -6.97
CA ARG A 137 7.30 -10.96 -7.56
C ARG A 137 6.71 -10.04 -8.62
N LEU A 138 7.45 -9.01 -9.06
CA LEU A 138 6.95 -8.02 -10.03
C LEU A 138 6.42 -8.64 -11.34
N ASN A 139 7.04 -9.72 -11.82
CA ASN A 139 6.64 -10.43 -13.04
C ASN A 139 5.78 -11.69 -12.80
N GLN A 140 5.34 -11.92 -11.57
CA GLN A 140 4.60 -13.13 -11.19
C GLN A 140 3.42 -12.77 -10.27
N TYR A 141 2.23 -12.67 -10.87
CA TYR A 141 1.00 -12.38 -10.16
C TYR A 141 -0.17 -13.28 -10.58
N LYS A 142 -1.19 -13.34 -9.73
CA LYS A 142 -2.50 -13.89 -10.03
C LYS A 142 -3.56 -12.79 -9.92
N THR A 143 -4.49 -12.78 -10.86
CA THR A 143 -5.61 -11.83 -10.87
C THR A 143 -6.84 -12.50 -10.30
N PHE A 144 -7.57 -11.77 -9.45
CA PHE A 144 -8.85 -12.18 -8.90
C PHE A 144 -9.89 -11.11 -9.19
N ASP A 145 -11.11 -11.53 -9.51
CA ASP A 145 -12.24 -10.64 -9.77
C ASP A 145 -13.54 -11.14 -9.11
N MET A 146 -14.67 -10.50 -9.43
CA MET A 146 -15.97 -10.85 -8.83
C MET A 146 -16.50 -12.24 -9.20
N ASN A 147 -15.91 -12.93 -10.19
CA ASN A 147 -16.22 -14.32 -10.53
C ASN A 147 -15.52 -15.31 -9.59
N ASP A 148 -14.46 -14.90 -8.91
CA ASP A 148 -13.81 -15.69 -7.86
C ASP A 148 -14.59 -15.59 -6.55
N SER A 149 -14.60 -16.64 -5.74
CA SER A 149 -15.18 -16.56 -4.38
C SER A 149 -14.23 -15.92 -3.37
N LYS A 150 -12.94 -15.90 -3.65
CA LYS A 150 -11.89 -15.45 -2.72
C LYS A 150 -10.65 -14.99 -3.45
N VAL A 151 -9.99 -13.98 -2.91
CA VAL A 151 -8.59 -13.67 -3.23
C VAL A 151 -7.69 -14.59 -2.42
N ALA A 152 -6.67 -15.17 -3.05
CA ALA A 152 -5.71 -16.06 -2.40
C ALA A 152 -4.28 -15.56 -2.58
N ASP A 153 -3.57 -15.39 -1.47
CA ASP A 153 -2.14 -15.12 -1.43
C ASP A 153 -1.44 -16.33 -0.79
N GLU A 154 -0.88 -17.17 -1.66
CA GLU A 154 -0.19 -18.40 -1.27
C GLU A 154 1.11 -18.12 -0.51
N THR A 155 1.79 -17.02 -0.81
CA THR A 155 3.04 -16.61 -0.13
C THR A 155 2.76 -16.29 1.34
N MET A 156 1.66 -15.61 1.61
CA MET A 156 1.27 -15.20 2.96
C MET A 156 0.33 -16.21 3.66
N GLY A 157 -0.19 -17.18 2.91
CA GLY A 157 -1.25 -18.08 3.37
C GLY A 157 -2.50 -17.30 3.78
N ILE A 158 -2.91 -16.31 2.98
CA ILE A 158 -4.11 -15.49 3.17
C ILE A 158 -5.18 -15.92 2.17
N SER A 159 -6.43 -15.97 2.62
CA SER A 159 -7.58 -16.11 1.73
C SER A 159 -8.74 -15.26 2.24
N LEU A 160 -9.17 -14.28 1.45
CA LEU A 160 -10.23 -13.33 1.83
C LEU A 160 -11.41 -13.39 0.85
N PRO A 161 -12.67 -13.23 1.32
CA PRO A 161 -13.84 -13.20 0.45
C PRO A 161 -13.89 -11.91 -0.38
N ILE A 162 -13.68 -12.02 -1.70
CA ILE A 162 -13.57 -10.84 -2.59
C ILE A 162 -14.87 -10.05 -2.68
N GLN A 163 -16.02 -10.73 -2.55
CA GLN A 163 -17.33 -10.09 -2.50
C GLN A 163 -17.47 -9.16 -1.29
N THR A 164 -16.85 -9.48 -0.15
CA THR A 164 -16.90 -8.62 1.03
C THR A 164 -16.05 -7.37 0.83
N ILE A 165 -14.91 -7.47 0.15
CA ILE A 165 -14.05 -6.33 -0.17
C ILE A 165 -14.80 -5.32 -1.05
N PHE A 166 -15.49 -5.80 -2.09
CA PHE A 166 -16.18 -4.97 -3.08
C PHE A 166 -17.71 -4.88 -2.91
N ALA A 167 -18.25 -5.25 -1.74
CA ALA A 167 -19.70 -5.25 -1.49
C ALA A 167 -20.33 -3.88 -1.83
N VAL A 168 -21.46 -3.92 -2.54
CA VAL A 168 -22.25 -2.71 -2.86
C VAL A 168 -23.33 -2.52 -1.80
#